data_AF-A0A0B3BQJ1-F1
#
_entry.id   AF-A0A0B3BQJ1-F1
#
_cell.length_a   1.000
_cell.length_b   1.000
_cell.length_c   1.000
_cell.angle_alpha   90.00
_cell.angle_beta   90.00
_cell.angle_gamma   90.00
#
_symmetry.space_group_name_H-M   'P 1'
#
loop_
_entity.id
_entity.type
_entity.pdbx_description
1 polymer ?
#
loop_
_entity_poly.entity_id
_entity_poly.type
_entity_poly.pdbx_seq_one_letter_code
_entity_poly.pdbx_strand_id
1 'polypeptide(L)' 'MSQPSPQSPWQTRLVREIGIILLIKLAILLTLKAVWFTEPTVPVNGSERVSERLFGPATQP' A
#
# COMPACT_ATOMS: atom_id res chain seq x y z
N MET A 1 -15.62 28.21 38.66
CA MET A 1 -16.20 27.22 37.74
C MET A 1 -15.07 26.63 36.93
N SER A 2 -14.65 25.41 37.23
CA SER A 2 -13.55 24.75 36.53
C SER A 2 -14.08 24.14 35.24
N GLN A 3 -13.63 24.64 34.09
CA GLN A 3 -14.01 24.14 32.77
C GLN A 3 -13.48 22.69 32.58
N PRO A 4 -14.27 21.76 32.04
CA PRO A 4 -13.77 20.43 31.70
C PRO A 4 -12.79 20.55 30.53
N SER A 5 -11.55 20.12 30.75
CA SER A 5 -10.54 20.07 29.69
C SER A 5 -11.00 19.14 28.56
N PRO A 6 -10.80 19.50 27.28
CA PRO A 6 -11.14 18.64 26.16
C PRO A 6 -10.31 17.36 26.27
N GLN A 7 -10.98 16.24 26.53
CA GLN A 7 -10.34 14.93 26.58
C GLN A 7 -9.85 14.61 25.16
N SER A 8 -8.52 14.56 24.99
CA SER A 8 -7.93 14.21 23.71
C SER A 8 -8.27 12.75 23.39
N PRO A 9 -8.84 12.43 22.20
CA PRO A 9 -9.19 11.05 21.85
C PRO A 9 -7.98 10.11 21.82
N TRP A 10 -6.77 10.67 21.78
CA TRP A 10 -5.49 9.97 21.79
C TRP A 10 -5.06 9.46 23.18
N GLN A 11 -5.66 9.95 24.27
CA GLN A 11 -5.33 9.52 25.64
C GLN A 11 -6.04 8.24 26.05
N THR A 12 -7.04 7.82 25.29
CA THR A 12 -7.74 6.56 25.51
C THR A 12 -6.81 5.39 25.18
N ARG A 13 -6.57 4.49 26.16
CA ARG A 13 -5.78 3.24 25.96
C ARG A 13 -6.21 2.49 24.69
N LEU A 14 -7.51 2.51 24.40
CA LEU A 14 -8.09 1.91 23.20
C LEU A 14 -7.50 2.44 21.89
N VAL A 15 -7.31 3.75 21.73
CA VAL A 15 -6.76 4.33 20.50
C VAL A 15 -5.28 3.97 20.35
N ARG A 16 -4.54 3.91 21.47
CA ARG A 16 -3.15 3.45 21.47
C ARG A 16 -3.05 1.97 21.07
N GLU A 17 -3.91 1.11 21.60
CA GLU A 17 -3.96 -0.32 21.26
C GLU A 17 -4.33 -0.54 19.79
N ILE A 18 -5.36 0.15 19.31
CA ILE A 18 -5.76 0.11 17.89
C ILE A 18 -4.63 0.61 16.99
N GLY A 19 -3.96 1.70 17.38
CA GLY A 19 -2.81 2.25 16.65
C GLY A 19 -1.68 1.24 16.50
N ILE A 20 -1.35 0.50 17.57
CA ILE A 20 -0.34 -0.56 17.52
C ILE A 20 -0.75 -1.70 16.57
N ILE A 21 -2.01 -2.16 16.65
CA ILE A 21 -2.53 -3.20 15.75
C ILE A 21 -2.46 -2.74 14.28
N LEU A 22 -2.84 -1.49 14.02
CA LEU A 22 -2.75 -0.90 12.68
C LEU A 22 -1.31 -0.83 12.17
N LEU A 23 -0.36 -0.47 13.04
CA LEU A 23 1.06 -0.38 12.69
C LEU A 23 1.64 -1.76 12.36
N ILE A 24 1.30 -2.78 13.16
CA ILE A 24 1.67 -4.18 12.87
C ILE A 24 1.09 -4.63 11.53
N LYS A 25 -0.20 -4.36 11.29
CA LYS A 25 -0.86 -4.72 10.04
C LYS A 25 -0.20 -4.04 8.84
N LEU A 26 0.13 -2.75 8.97
CA LEU A 26 0.83 -2.00 7.93
C LEU A 26 2.22 -2.58 7.65
N ALA A 27 2.97 -2.92 8.69
CA ALA A 27 4.28 -3.56 8.54
C ALA A 27 4.16 -4.89 7.78
N ILE A 28 3.20 -5.76 8.15
CA ILE A 28 2.94 -7.03 7.46
C ILE A 28 2.61 -6.79 5.98
N LEU A 29 1.72 -5.84 5.66
CA LEU A 29 1.35 -5.51 4.29
C LEU A 29 2.54 -5.02 3.45
N LEU A 30 3.39 -4.17 4.04
CA LEU A 30 4.58 -3.67 3.35
C LEU A 30 5.63 -4.75 3.14
N THR A 31 5.83 -5.65 4.11
CA THR A 31 6.73 -6.80 3.96
C THR A 31 6.23 -7.74 2.88
N LEU A 32 4.95 -8.10 2.88
CA LEU A 32 4.36 -8.92 1.82
C LEU A 32 4.50 -8.25 0.46
N LYS A 33 4.21 -6.95 0.36
CA LYS A 33 4.44 -6.18 -0.86
C LYS A 33 5.92 -6.26 -1.28
N ALA A 34 6.86 -6.05 -0.38
CA ALA A 34 8.28 -6.10 -0.72
C ALA A 34 8.65 -7.48 -1.27
N VAL A 35 8.29 -8.56 -0.59
CA VAL A 35 8.59 -9.93 -1.04
C VAL A 35 7.95 -10.24 -2.39
N TRP A 36 6.66 -9.92 -2.57
CA TRP A 36 5.92 -10.21 -3.82
C TRP A 36 6.32 -9.32 -5.01
N PHE A 37 6.84 -8.12 -4.75
CA PHE A 37 7.30 -7.19 -5.80
C PHE A 37 8.83 -7.13 -5.95
N THR A 38 9.58 -7.89 -5.14
CA THR A 38 11.03 -8.05 -5.29
C THR A 38 11.38 -8.94 -6.48
N GLU A 39 10.58 -9.97 -6.77
CA GLU A 39 10.68 -10.65 -8.06
C GLU A 39 10.00 -9.77 -9.13
N PRO A 40 10.63 -9.57 -10.31
CA PRO A 40 10.03 -8.82 -11.40
C PRO A 40 8.80 -9.58 -11.88
N THR A 41 7.62 -9.25 -11.33
CA THR A 41 6.33 -9.77 -11.76
C THR A 41 5.95 -9.28 -13.16
N VAL A 42 6.68 -8.29 -13.68
CA VAL A 42 6.64 -7.88 -15.08
C VAL A 42 7.66 -8.72 -15.86
N PRO A 43 7.21 -9.59 -16.79
CA PRO A 43 8.12 -10.29 -17.68
C PRO A 43 9.01 -9.29 -18.41
N VAL A 44 10.23 -9.67 -18.79
CA VAL A 44 11.22 -8.76 -19.41
C VAL A 44 10.67 -8.02 -20.65
N ASN A 45 9.68 -8.61 -21.34
CA ASN A 45 8.98 -8.04 -22.50
C ASN A 45 7.47 -7.82 -22.24
N GLY A 46 7.02 -7.83 -20.98
CA GLY A 46 5.61 -7.76 -20.61
C GLY A 46 4.94 -6.47 -21.08
N SER A 47 5.64 -5.34 -20.90
CA SER A 47 5.22 -4.03 -21.41
C SER A 47 5.13 -4.00 -22.93
N GLU A 48 6.12 -4.57 -23.65
CA GLU A 48 6.08 -4.66 -25.12
C GLU A 48 4.94 -5.56 -25.64
N ARG A 49 4.70 -6.70 -24.98
CA ARG A 49 3.60 -7.61 -25.35
C ARG A 49 2.24 -6.98 -25.10
N VAL A 50 2.09 -6.20 -24.03
CA VAL A 50 0.88 -5.44 -23.76
C VAL A 50 0.71 -4.31 -24.76
N SER A 51 1.78 -3.57 -25.10
CA SER A 51 1.68 -2.51 -26.11
C SER A 51 1.33 -3.07 -27.49
N GLU A 52 1.91 -4.19 -27.89
CA GLU A 52 1.61 -4.79 -29.20
C GLU A 52 0.20 -5.40 -29.25
N ARG A 53 -0.36 -5.84 -28.12
CA ARG A 53 -1.76 -6.30 -28.03
C ARG A 53 -2.76 -5.15 -27.98
N LEU A 54 -2.42 -4.03 -27.35
CA LEU A 54 -3.31 -2.87 -27.19
C LEU A 54 -3.27 -1.91 -28.39
N PHE A 55 -2.10 -1.73 -29.01
CA PHE A 55 -1.90 -0.80 -30.12
C PHE A 55 -1.73 -1.52 -31.47
N GLY A 56 -1.77 -2.85 -31.47
CA GLY A 56 -1.42 -3.68 -32.63
C GLY A 56 0.09 -3.66 -32.90
N PRO A 57 0.59 -4.51 -33.80
CA PRO A 57 1.91 -4.29 -34.37
C PRO A 57 1.92 -2.88 -34.95
N ALA A 58 2.95 -2.09 -34.62
CA ALA A 58 3.27 -0.86 -35.31
C ALA A 58 3.53 -1.21 -36.78
N THR A 59 2.45 -1.35 -37.54
CA THR A 59 2.45 -1.63 -38.95
C THR A 59 2.82 -0.29 -39.56
N GLN A 60 4.11 -0.12 -39.80
CA GLN A 60 4.74 0.98 -40.52
C GLN A 60 4.01 1.22 -41.84
N PRO A 61 3.67 2.48 -42.15
CA PRO A 61 3.98 3.09 -43.43
C PRO A 61 5.24 3.95 -43.36
#